data_AF-A0A259EXA0-F1
#
_entry.id   AF-A0A259EXA0-F1
#
_cell.length_a   1.000
_cell.length_b   1.000
_cell.length_c   1.000
_cell.angle_alpha   90.00
_cell.angle_beta   90.00
_cell.angle_gamma   90.00
#
_symmetry.space_group_name_H-M   'P 1'
#
loop_
_entity.id
_entity.type
_entity.pdbx_description
1 polymer ?
#
loop_
_entity_poly.entity_id
_entity_poly.type
_entity_poly.pdbx_seq_one_letter_code
_entity_poly.pdbx_strand_id
1 'polypeptide(L)'
;MVDVLEKKRGMWAGRRGLAAGCEHNQGERDDAGADLRRQLDELFAMLRESEAAIDQAGDVLRISQPSRMIGKYGLRWWKRSGADRYREPVVVRWMLQKNGAMTPKPALRLKAKENGSFAVNSVETQACLDILAALIKRRADLKGRIFSLSKSLRGLSGVSYYLHNERERLAVLKERVISNLVEAGYEIEPDLLPDGLEDSED
;
A
#
# COMPACT_ATOMS: atom_id res chain seq x y z
N MET A 1 -6.21 48.46 -54.31
CA MET A 1 -5.77 47.08 -54.58
C MET A 1 -6.02 46.30 -53.31
N VAL A 2 -7.13 45.57 -53.28
CA VAL A 2 -7.52 44.72 -52.15
C VAL A 2 -7.11 43.32 -52.56
N ASP A 3 -6.02 42.83 -51.98
CA ASP A 3 -5.51 41.49 -52.25
C ASP A 3 -6.34 40.50 -51.41
N VAL A 4 -7.25 39.80 -52.09
CA VAL A 4 -8.13 38.81 -51.49
C VAL A 4 -7.33 37.53 -51.34
N LEU A 5 -6.70 37.35 -50.18
CA LEU A 5 -6.24 36.04 -49.74
C LEU A 5 -7.47 35.14 -49.54
N GLU A 6 -7.77 34.30 -50.54
CA GLU A 6 -8.73 33.21 -50.41
C GLU A 6 -8.30 32.30 -49.24
N LYS A 7 -8.93 32.49 -48.08
CA LYS A 7 -8.73 31.68 -46.88
C LYS A 7 -9.09 30.23 -47.18
N LYS A 8 -8.10 29.34 -47.12
CA LYS A 8 -8.28 27.91 -47.37
C LYS A 8 -8.96 27.25 -46.17
N ARG A 9 -10.28 27.06 -46.25
CA ARG A 9 -11.06 26.31 -45.25
C ARG A 9 -10.63 24.84 -45.18
N GLY A 10 -10.26 24.39 -43.99
CA GLY A 10 -9.89 23.00 -43.72
C GLY A 10 -11.06 22.02 -43.85
N MET A 11 -10.76 20.78 -44.25
CA MET A 11 -11.70 19.68 -44.54
C MET A 11 -12.51 19.13 -43.35
N TRP A 12 -12.37 19.71 -42.15
CA TRP A 12 -12.84 19.09 -40.89
C TRP A 12 -13.98 19.83 -40.18
N ALA A 13 -14.51 20.91 -40.76
CA ALA A 13 -15.52 21.82 -40.20
C ALA A 13 -16.91 21.19 -39.85
N GLY A 14 -17.03 19.87 -39.81
CA GLY A 14 -18.27 19.13 -39.52
C GLY A 14 -18.21 18.15 -38.34
N ARG A 15 -17.05 17.96 -37.69
CA ARG A 15 -16.95 17.09 -36.50
C ARG A 15 -16.81 17.91 -35.23
N ARG A 16 -17.91 18.53 -34.78
CA ARG A 16 -18.10 18.88 -33.36
C ARG A 16 -18.26 17.58 -32.56
N GLY A 17 -17.17 16.83 -32.43
CA GLY A 17 -17.10 15.57 -31.70
C GLY A 17 -16.81 15.86 -30.24
N LEU A 18 -17.80 15.58 -29.40
CA LEU A 18 -17.75 15.62 -27.94
C LEU A 18 -16.37 15.29 -27.36
N ALA A 19 -15.90 16.12 -26.43
CA ALA A 19 -14.74 15.87 -25.59
C ALA A 19 -14.99 14.68 -24.62
N ALA A 20 -15.22 13.50 -25.17
CA ALA A 20 -15.77 12.36 -24.44
C ALA A 20 -14.70 11.35 -24.00
N GLY A 21 -13.41 11.53 -24.34
CA GLY A 21 -12.41 10.48 -24.08
C GLY A 21 -12.11 10.20 -22.61
N CYS A 22 -12.23 11.20 -21.72
CA CYS A 22 -11.79 11.06 -20.33
C CYS A 22 -12.88 10.60 -19.35
N GLU A 23 -14.15 10.88 -19.65
CA GLU A 23 -15.29 10.58 -18.79
C GLU A 23 -15.77 9.13 -18.92
N HIS A 24 -15.48 8.48 -20.06
CA HIS A 24 -15.94 7.11 -20.35
C HIS A 24 -15.36 6.05 -19.41
N ASN A 25 -14.23 6.34 -18.74
CA ASN A 25 -13.56 5.40 -17.84
C ASN A 25 -13.62 5.84 -16.37
N GLN A 26 -14.46 6.83 -16.03
CA GLN A 26 -14.53 7.35 -14.66
C GLN A 26 -15.06 6.28 -13.69
N GLY A 27 -16.09 5.53 -14.08
CA GLY A 27 -16.62 4.41 -13.29
C GLY A 27 -15.58 3.32 -13.04
N GLU A 28 -14.82 2.91 -14.07
CA GLU A 28 -13.76 1.90 -13.92
C GLU A 28 -12.65 2.36 -12.95
N ARG A 29 -12.32 3.66 -12.93
CA ARG A 29 -11.35 4.23 -11.99
C ARG A 29 -11.88 4.24 -10.56
N ASP A 30 -13.14 4.63 -10.38
CA ASP A 30 -13.77 4.71 -9.08
C ASP A 30 -13.95 3.31 -8.48
N ASP A 31 -14.36 2.33 -9.28
CA ASP A 31 -14.46 0.91 -8.90
C ASP A 31 -13.10 0.33 -8.52
N ALA A 32 -12.06 0.54 -9.32
CA ALA A 32 -10.71 0.09 -9.01
C ALA A 32 -10.16 0.74 -7.72
N GLY A 33 -10.48 2.02 -7.49
CA GLY A 33 -10.16 2.72 -6.26
C GLY A 33 -10.87 2.15 -5.03
N ALA A 34 -12.16 1.85 -5.15
CA ALA A 34 -12.97 1.24 -4.10
C ALA A 34 -12.48 -0.17 -3.75
N ASP A 35 -12.18 -0.99 -4.75
CA ASP A 35 -11.66 -2.34 -4.55
C ASP A 35 -10.31 -2.37 -3.86
N LEU A 36 -9.39 -1.46 -4.22
CA LEU A 36 -8.10 -1.37 -3.56
C LEU A 36 -8.22 -0.95 -2.09
N ARG A 37 -9.15 -0.03 -1.77
CA ARG A 37 -9.45 0.35 -0.38
C ARG A 37 -10.01 -0.83 0.40
N ARG A 38 -11.00 -1.53 -0.16
CA ARG A 38 -11.61 -2.72 0.46
C ARG A 38 -10.57 -3.80 0.77
N GLN A 39 -9.70 -4.13 -0.18
CA GLN A 39 -8.63 -5.10 0.05
C GLN A 39 -7.66 -4.68 1.15
N LEU A 40 -7.33 -3.38 1.24
CA LEU A 40 -6.46 -2.85 2.28
C LEU A 40 -7.13 -2.94 3.67
N ASP A 41 -8.41 -2.60 3.75
CA ASP A 41 -9.19 -2.70 4.99
C ASP A 41 -9.32 -4.15 5.45
N GLU A 42 -9.57 -5.09 4.54
CA GLU A 42 -9.57 -6.53 4.82
C GLU A 42 -8.21 -7.01 5.37
N LEU A 43 -7.11 -6.55 4.79
CA LEU A 43 -5.76 -6.87 5.28
C LEU A 43 -5.51 -6.33 6.69
N PHE A 44 -5.97 -5.12 7.00
CA PHE A 44 -5.84 -4.55 8.34
C PHE A 44 -6.75 -5.24 9.37
N ALA A 45 -7.96 -5.62 8.97
CA ALA A 45 -8.87 -6.40 9.80
C ALA A 45 -8.27 -7.77 10.15
N MET A 46 -7.79 -8.51 9.14
CA MET A 46 -7.09 -9.79 9.34
C MET A 46 -5.84 -9.64 10.20
N LEU A 47 -5.09 -8.53 10.04
CA LEU A 47 -3.93 -8.27 10.88
C LEU A 47 -4.34 -8.11 12.34
N ARG A 48 -5.38 -7.32 12.61
CA ARG A 48 -5.90 -7.09 13.97
C ARG A 48 -6.42 -8.38 14.60
N GLU A 49 -7.17 -9.18 13.86
CA GLU A 49 -7.66 -10.49 14.32
C GLU A 49 -6.49 -11.43 14.63
N SER A 50 -5.46 -11.45 13.78
CA SER A 50 -4.26 -12.24 14.03
C SER A 50 -3.53 -11.81 15.30
N GLU A 51 -3.43 -10.50 15.58
CA GLU A 51 -2.83 -9.99 16.82
C GLU A 51 -3.64 -10.37 18.06
N ALA A 52 -4.96 -10.26 18.01
CA ALA A 52 -5.85 -10.68 19.10
C ALA A 52 -5.75 -12.20 19.38
N ALA A 53 -5.71 -13.02 18.32
CA ALA A 53 -5.53 -14.46 18.45
C ALA A 53 -4.16 -14.83 19.05
N ILE A 54 -3.10 -14.08 18.71
CA ILE A 54 -1.77 -14.24 19.30
C ILE A 54 -1.82 -13.96 20.81
N ASP A 55 -2.46 -12.87 21.22
CA ASP A 55 -2.60 -12.54 22.64
C ASP A 55 -3.38 -13.60 23.41
N GLN A 56 -4.51 -14.06 22.85
CA GLN A 56 -5.30 -15.16 23.42
C GLN A 56 -4.47 -16.44 23.55
N ALA A 57 -3.71 -16.82 22.52
CA ALA A 57 -2.84 -17.99 22.59
C ALA A 57 -1.71 -17.79 23.62
N GLY A 58 -1.22 -16.56 23.81
CA GLY A 58 -0.28 -16.21 24.87
C GLY A 58 -0.85 -16.41 26.28
N ASP A 59 -2.15 -16.17 26.48
CA ASP A 59 -2.85 -16.45 27.74
C ASP A 59 -3.05 -17.96 27.95
N VAL A 60 -3.46 -18.70 26.91
CA VAL A 60 -3.56 -20.17 26.95
C VAL A 60 -2.22 -20.79 27.31
N LEU A 61 -1.12 -20.35 26.68
CA LEU A 61 0.23 -20.81 26.97
C LEU A 61 0.65 -20.53 28.43
N ARG A 62 0.14 -19.46 29.03
CA ARG A 62 0.41 -19.11 30.42
C ARG A 62 -0.29 -20.08 31.37
N ILE A 63 -1.50 -20.54 31.02
CA ILE A 63 -2.31 -21.46 31.81
C ILE A 63 -1.82 -22.91 31.63
N SER A 64 -1.39 -23.27 30.42
CA SER A 64 -0.98 -24.64 30.08
C SER A 64 0.29 -25.11 30.78
N GLN A 65 1.01 -24.24 31.49
CA GLN A 65 2.27 -24.57 32.14
C GLN A 65 2.26 -24.18 33.61
N PRO A 66 2.87 -24.97 34.51
CA PRO A 66 2.94 -24.65 35.93
C PRO A 66 3.52 -23.25 36.20
N SER A 67 3.00 -22.58 37.24
CA SER A 67 3.42 -21.23 37.58
C SER A 67 4.87 -21.18 38.10
N ARG A 68 5.57 -20.07 37.85
CA ARG A 68 6.89 -19.74 38.42
C ARG A 68 8.02 -20.77 38.19
N MET A 69 7.94 -21.56 37.11
CA MET A 69 9.00 -22.53 36.78
C MET A 69 10.05 -22.00 35.79
N ILE A 70 11.30 -22.46 35.98
CA ILE A 70 12.40 -22.19 35.05
C ILE A 70 12.18 -22.93 33.74
N GLY A 71 12.33 -22.20 32.64
CA GLY A 71 12.18 -22.70 31.29
C GLY A 71 10.74 -22.71 30.79
N LYS A 72 9.80 -22.10 31.52
CA LYS A 72 8.43 -21.86 31.06
C LYS A 72 8.44 -20.97 29.82
N TYR A 73 7.58 -21.28 28.85
CA TYR A 73 7.33 -20.44 27.70
C TYR A 73 6.35 -19.30 28.02
N GLY A 74 6.48 -18.19 27.31
CA GLY A 74 5.52 -17.09 27.33
C GLY A 74 5.57 -16.28 26.05
N LEU A 75 4.67 -15.32 25.93
CA LEU A 75 4.59 -14.40 24.81
C LEU A 75 5.04 -12.99 25.23
N ARG A 76 5.83 -12.31 24.39
CA ARG A 76 6.22 -10.91 24.57
C ARG A 76 6.11 -10.13 23.26
N TRP A 77 5.59 -8.92 23.35
CA TRP A 77 5.69 -7.91 22.31
C TRP A 77 7.00 -7.14 22.48
N TRP A 78 7.96 -7.37 21.59
CA TRP A 78 9.32 -6.88 21.73
C TRP A 78 9.87 -6.22 20.47
N LYS A 79 10.73 -5.23 20.67
CA LYS A 79 11.59 -4.72 19.61
C LYS A 79 12.79 -5.67 19.53
N ARG A 80 13.11 -6.17 18.33
CA ARG A 80 14.28 -7.05 18.13
C ARG A 80 15.56 -6.22 18.05
N SER A 81 15.46 -5.00 17.54
CA SER A 81 16.51 -3.98 17.50
C SER A 81 16.02 -2.67 18.12
N GLY A 82 16.93 -1.87 18.68
CA GLY A 82 16.63 -0.51 19.16
C GLY A 82 16.09 0.41 18.06
N ALA A 83 16.43 0.13 16.80
CA ALA A 83 15.94 0.85 15.62
C ALA A 83 14.53 0.44 15.19
N ASP A 84 13.97 -0.65 15.71
CA ASP A 84 12.65 -1.11 15.30
C ASP A 84 11.58 -0.11 15.73
N ARG A 85 10.78 0.36 14.76
CA ARG A 85 9.67 1.27 15.04
C ARG A 85 8.58 0.58 15.85
N TYR A 86 8.30 -0.68 15.55
CA TYR A 86 7.18 -1.44 16.10
C TYR A 86 7.65 -2.66 16.89
N ARG A 87 6.83 -3.10 17.84
CA ARG A 87 7.05 -4.36 18.57
C ARG A 87 6.52 -5.53 17.75
N GLU A 88 7.19 -6.66 17.89
CA GLU A 88 6.86 -7.94 17.26
C GLU A 88 6.51 -8.98 18.34
N PRO A 89 5.54 -9.86 18.09
CA PRO A 89 5.24 -10.96 19.01
C PRO A 89 6.38 -11.98 18.95
N VAL A 90 6.91 -12.33 20.11
CA VAL A 90 8.03 -13.25 20.28
C VAL A 90 7.68 -14.24 21.37
N VAL A 91 7.76 -15.53 21.04
CA VAL A 91 7.73 -16.58 22.04
C VAL A 91 9.07 -16.56 22.79
N VAL A 92 9.00 -16.45 24.10
CA VAL A 92 10.15 -16.39 24.99
C VAL A 92 10.15 -17.57 25.94
N ARG A 93 11.33 -17.91 26.45
CA ARG A 93 11.54 -18.86 27.52
C ARG A 93 12.13 -18.13 28.72
N TRP A 94 11.52 -18.34 29.89
CA TRP A 94 11.94 -17.72 31.13
C TRP A 94 13.15 -18.45 31.72
N MET A 95 14.25 -17.74 31.92
CA MET A 95 15.51 -18.30 32.39
C MET A 95 15.92 -17.62 33.69
N LEU A 96 16.35 -18.43 34.67
CA LEU A 96 16.91 -17.92 35.91
C LEU A 96 18.33 -17.39 35.65
N GLN A 97 18.59 -16.17 36.08
CA GLN A 97 19.91 -15.56 36.06
C GLN A 97 20.71 -15.91 37.32
N LYS A 98 22.02 -15.66 37.28
CA LYS A 98 22.92 -15.89 38.44
C LYS A 98 22.50 -15.12 39.70
N ASN A 99 21.87 -13.95 39.53
CA ASN A 99 21.35 -13.10 40.62
C ASN A 99 19.96 -13.54 41.13
N GLY A 100 19.43 -14.68 40.68
CA GLY A 100 18.10 -15.16 41.07
C GLY A 100 16.92 -14.52 40.31
N ALA A 101 17.16 -13.53 39.44
CA ALA A 101 16.10 -12.92 38.66
C ALA A 101 15.67 -13.81 37.48
N MET A 102 14.37 -13.89 37.21
CA MET A 102 13.84 -14.55 36.01
C MET A 102 13.83 -13.55 34.85
N THR A 103 14.49 -13.89 33.75
CA THR A 103 14.51 -13.06 32.54
C THR A 103 14.00 -13.81 31.31
N PRO A 104 13.20 -13.16 30.46
CA PRO A 104 12.76 -13.77 29.22
C PRO A 104 13.92 -13.80 28.22
N LYS A 105 14.08 -14.92 27.51
CA LYS A 105 14.97 -15.03 26.34
C LYS A 105 14.16 -15.50 25.14
N PRO A 106 14.38 -14.99 23.92
CA PRO A 106 13.71 -15.49 22.73
C PRO A 106 13.89 -17.00 22.59
N ALA A 107 12.80 -17.71 22.29
CA ALA A 107 12.85 -19.14 22.07
C ALA A 107 13.16 -19.42 20.59
N LEU A 108 14.35 -19.97 20.33
CA LEU A 108 14.76 -20.37 18.97
C LEU A 108 14.13 -21.69 18.54
N ARG A 109 13.76 -22.54 19.50
CA ARG A 109 13.10 -23.83 19.27
C ARG A 109 11.90 -23.94 20.19
N LEU A 110 10.76 -24.29 19.60
CA LEU A 110 9.50 -24.46 20.29
C LEU A 110 9.28 -25.95 20.50
N LYS A 111 9.61 -26.44 21.70
CA LYS A 111 9.38 -27.82 22.09
C LYS A 111 8.98 -27.86 23.56
N ALA A 112 7.76 -28.31 23.84
CA ALA A 112 7.27 -28.51 25.18
C ALA A 112 8.14 -29.53 25.91
N LYS A 113 8.28 -29.35 27.23
CA LYS A 113 8.95 -30.34 28.06
C LYS A 113 7.96 -31.40 28.48
N GLU A 114 8.39 -32.67 28.40
CA GLU A 114 7.56 -33.82 28.74
C GLU A 114 7.94 -34.43 30.11
N ASN A 115 8.75 -33.73 30.91
CA ASN A 115 9.28 -34.23 32.17
C ASN A 115 8.88 -33.39 33.39
N GLY A 116 8.85 -34.04 34.55
CA GLY A 116 8.50 -33.42 35.83
C GLY A 116 7.13 -32.73 35.78
N SER A 117 7.02 -31.56 36.42
CA SER A 117 5.76 -30.80 36.46
C SER A 117 5.28 -30.29 35.08
N PHE A 118 6.16 -30.26 34.06
CA PHE A 118 5.75 -29.85 32.71
C PHE A 118 5.01 -30.97 31.96
N ALA A 119 5.09 -32.22 32.41
CA ALA A 119 4.45 -33.36 31.77
C ALA A 119 2.91 -33.27 31.79
N VAL A 120 2.32 -32.59 32.77
CA VAL A 120 0.87 -32.55 33.02
C VAL A 120 0.06 -32.07 31.81
N ASN A 121 0.58 -31.08 31.07
CA ASN A 121 -0.07 -30.48 29.90
C ASN A 121 0.94 -30.28 28.76
N SER A 122 1.88 -31.24 28.60
CA SER A 122 2.96 -31.11 27.61
C SER A 122 2.40 -31.10 26.18
N VAL A 123 1.37 -31.91 25.91
CA VAL A 123 0.70 -32.02 24.61
C VAL A 123 -0.03 -30.72 24.24
N GLU A 124 -0.84 -30.19 25.15
CA GLU A 124 -1.59 -28.94 24.97
C GLU A 124 -0.63 -27.74 24.84
N THR A 125 0.45 -27.74 25.62
CA THR A 125 1.50 -26.73 25.52
C THR A 125 2.17 -26.77 24.15
N GLN A 126 2.48 -27.96 23.63
CA GLN A 126 3.05 -28.09 22.29
C GLN A 126 2.09 -27.59 21.22
N ALA A 127 0.82 -28.01 21.27
CA ALA A 127 -0.20 -27.55 20.33
C ALA A 127 -0.35 -26.01 20.35
N CYS A 128 -0.33 -25.40 21.54
CA CYS A 128 -0.37 -23.95 21.70
C CYS A 128 0.86 -23.25 21.10
N LEU A 129 2.06 -23.81 21.29
CA LEU A 129 3.29 -23.30 20.68
C LEU A 129 3.25 -23.38 19.14
N ASP A 130 2.70 -24.45 18.57
CA ASP A 130 2.57 -24.63 17.13
C ASP A 130 1.57 -23.63 16.52
N ILE A 131 0.43 -23.41 17.19
CA ILE A 131 -0.55 -22.38 16.83
C ILE A 131 0.10 -20.99 16.88
N LEU A 132 0.82 -20.65 17.95
CA LEU A 132 1.53 -19.38 18.05
C LEU A 132 2.54 -19.19 16.92
N ALA A 133 3.31 -20.22 16.58
CA ALA A 133 4.26 -20.16 15.47
C ALA A 133 3.57 -19.85 14.14
N ALA A 134 2.44 -20.51 13.86
CA ALA A 134 1.65 -20.29 12.66
C ALA A 134 1.05 -18.87 12.62
N LEU A 135 0.48 -18.38 13.73
CA LEU A 135 -0.10 -17.04 13.81
C LEU A 135 0.96 -15.95 13.65
N ILE A 136 2.13 -16.08 14.32
CA ILE A 136 3.23 -15.12 14.19
C ILE A 136 3.74 -15.06 12.76
N LYS A 137 3.84 -16.20 12.07
CA LYS A 137 4.20 -16.26 10.65
C LYS A 137 3.14 -15.57 9.78
N ARG A 138 1.86 -15.88 9.98
CA ARG A 138 0.77 -15.24 9.23
C ARG A 138 0.72 -13.73 9.42
N ARG A 139 0.94 -13.25 10.64
CA ARG A 139 1.07 -11.83 10.93
C ARG A 139 2.21 -11.18 10.14
N ALA A 140 3.37 -11.83 10.08
CA ALA A 140 4.51 -11.33 9.31
C ALA A 140 4.19 -11.28 7.80
N ASP A 141 3.52 -12.30 7.26
CA ASP A 141 3.08 -12.34 5.86
C ASP A 141 2.10 -11.19 5.54
N LEU A 142 1.11 -10.94 6.41
CA LEU A 142 0.16 -9.84 6.26
C LEU A 142 0.86 -8.47 6.24
N LYS A 143 1.80 -8.24 7.18
CA LYS A 143 2.61 -7.02 7.19
C LYS A 143 3.43 -6.86 5.91
N GLY A 144 4.01 -7.96 5.40
CA GLY A 144 4.74 -7.98 4.13
C GLY A 144 3.86 -7.57 2.95
N ARG A 145 2.63 -8.08 2.88
CA ARG A 145 1.65 -7.71 1.84
C ARG A 145 1.29 -6.22 1.89
N ILE A 146 0.98 -5.70 3.08
CA ILE A 146 0.67 -4.28 3.28
C ILE A 146 1.85 -3.39 2.88
N PHE A 147 3.08 -3.79 3.23
CA PHE A 147 4.28 -3.05 2.86
C PHE A 147 4.50 -3.04 1.34
N SER A 148 4.33 -4.18 0.66
CA SER A 148 4.45 -4.27 -0.79
C SER A 148 3.42 -3.40 -1.51
N LEU A 149 2.15 -3.43 -1.09
CA LEU A 149 1.11 -2.55 -1.63
C LEU A 149 1.48 -1.08 -1.46
N SER A 150 1.94 -0.70 -0.26
CA SER A 150 2.37 0.68 0.03
C SER A 150 3.56 1.11 -0.85
N LYS A 151 4.49 0.21 -1.14
CA LYS A 151 5.65 0.49 -2.01
C LYS A 151 5.20 0.70 -3.46
N SER A 152 4.32 -0.16 -3.97
CA SER A 152 3.78 -0.03 -5.33
C SER A 152 3.06 1.31 -5.52
N LEU A 153 2.24 1.73 -4.54
CA LEU A 153 1.56 3.02 -4.57
C LEU A 153 2.52 4.22 -4.58
N ARG A 154 3.63 4.15 -3.84
CA ARG A 154 4.66 5.22 -3.84
C ARG A 154 5.42 5.31 -5.16
N GLY A 155 5.54 4.22 -5.91
CA GLY A 155 6.21 4.20 -7.22
C GLY A 155 5.49 4.99 -8.32
N LEU A 156 4.21 5.34 -8.10
CA LEU A 156 3.40 6.09 -9.07
C LEU A 156 3.76 7.58 -9.15
N SER A 157 4.54 8.11 -8.20
CA SER A 157 4.95 9.52 -8.21
C SER A 157 5.82 9.90 -9.42
N GLY A 158 6.64 8.97 -9.91
CA GLY A 158 7.44 9.17 -11.13
C GLY A 158 6.59 9.26 -12.40
N VAL A 159 5.49 8.50 -12.45
CA VAL A 159 4.53 8.56 -13.57
C VAL A 159 3.81 9.90 -13.59
N SER A 160 3.43 10.42 -12.42
CA SER A 160 2.80 11.75 -12.31
C SER A 160 3.71 12.85 -12.84
N TYR A 161 5.01 12.81 -12.53
CA TYR A 161 5.98 13.79 -13.01
C TYR A 161 6.15 13.71 -14.53
N TYR A 162 6.27 12.50 -15.08
CA TYR A 162 6.33 12.29 -16.53
C TYR A 162 5.09 12.84 -17.25
N LEU A 163 3.89 12.50 -16.76
CA LEU A 163 2.63 12.98 -17.33
C LEU A 163 2.51 14.51 -17.30
N HIS A 164 2.98 15.14 -16.23
CA HIS A 164 3.00 16.60 -16.13
C HIS A 164 3.90 17.23 -17.20
N ASN A 165 5.14 16.73 -17.32
CA ASN A 165 6.10 17.23 -18.32
C ASN A 165 5.59 17.02 -19.76
N GLU A 166 5.00 15.86 -20.07
CA GLU A 166 4.42 15.64 -21.41
C GLU A 166 3.21 16.54 -21.68
N ARG A 167 2.39 16.85 -20.67
CA ARG A 167 1.29 17.83 -20.83
C ARG A 167 1.83 19.24 -21.13
N GLU A 168 2.89 19.67 -20.45
CA GLU A 168 3.54 20.96 -20.74
C GLU A 168 4.14 20.99 -22.16
N ARG A 169 4.84 19.92 -22.58
CA ARG A 169 5.37 19.80 -23.94
C ARG A 169 4.29 19.84 -25.00
N LEU A 170 3.15 19.17 -24.75
CA LEU A 170 2.00 19.20 -25.65
C LEU A 170 1.36 20.59 -25.72
N ALA A 171 1.29 21.33 -24.61
CA ALA A 171 0.80 22.71 -24.61
C ALA A 171 1.67 23.62 -25.48
N VAL A 172 3.00 23.58 -25.30
CA VAL A 172 3.95 24.34 -26.12
C VAL A 172 3.87 23.94 -27.60
N LEU A 173 3.71 22.64 -27.89
CA LEU A 173 3.56 22.16 -29.26
C LEU A 173 2.25 22.67 -29.88
N LYS A 174 1.15 22.67 -29.13
CA LYS A 174 -0.15 23.19 -29.56
C LYS A 174 -0.03 24.66 -29.96
N GLU A 175 0.53 25.49 -29.09
CA GLU A 175 0.75 26.93 -29.36
C GLU A 175 1.56 27.14 -30.65
N ARG A 176 2.70 26.45 -30.79
CA ARG A 176 3.55 26.58 -31.97
C ARG A 176 2.86 26.14 -33.27
N VAL A 177 2.08 25.06 -33.23
CA VAL A 177 1.34 24.58 -34.40
C VAL A 177 0.26 25.58 -34.81
N ILE A 178 -0.45 26.16 -33.83
CA ILE A 178 -1.45 27.21 -34.06
C ILE A 178 -0.79 28.43 -34.70
N SER A 179 0.30 28.96 -34.13
CA SER A 179 1.02 30.11 -34.69
C SER A 179 1.45 29.88 -36.13
N ASN A 180 2.06 28.73 -36.43
CA ASN A 180 2.51 28.40 -37.79
C ASN A 180 1.35 28.33 -38.80
N LEU A 181 0.18 27.84 -38.39
CA LEU A 181 -1.01 27.74 -39.25
C LEU A 181 -1.62 29.13 -39.51
N VAL A 182 -1.69 29.98 -38.48
CA VAL A 182 -2.15 31.38 -38.63
C VAL A 182 -1.22 32.17 -39.54
N GLU A 183 0.10 32.09 -39.32
CA GLU A 183 1.11 32.76 -40.16
C GLU A 183 1.04 32.30 -41.63
N ALA A 184 0.72 31.03 -41.88
CA ALA A 184 0.52 30.48 -43.22
C ALA A 184 -0.86 30.79 -43.83
N GLY A 185 -1.73 31.51 -43.11
CA GLY A 185 -3.04 31.97 -43.59
C GLY A 185 -4.17 30.94 -43.50
N TYR A 186 -4.03 29.89 -42.68
CA TYR A 186 -5.09 28.90 -42.45
C TYR A 186 -6.01 29.32 -41.30
N GLU A 187 -7.31 29.06 -41.46
CA GLU A 187 -8.30 29.23 -40.39
C GLU A 187 -8.22 28.09 -39.38
N ILE A 188 -8.31 28.43 -38.09
CA ILE A 188 -8.29 27.49 -36.97
C ILE A 188 -9.67 27.51 -36.30
N GLU A 189 -10.14 26.36 -35.84
CA GLU A 189 -11.40 26.27 -35.10
C GLU A 189 -11.32 27.11 -33.81
N PRO A 190 -12.30 27.99 -33.51
CA PRO A 190 -12.26 28.89 -32.36
C PRO A 190 -11.99 28.16 -31.04
N ASP A 191 -12.65 27.00 -30.86
CA ASP A 191 -12.54 26.13 -29.69
C ASP A 191 -11.12 25.57 -29.43
N LEU A 192 -10.21 25.70 -30.41
CA LEU A 192 -8.83 25.25 -30.31
C LEU A 192 -7.84 26.38 -30.03
N LEU A 193 -8.26 27.64 -30.15
CA LEU A 193 -7.42 28.80 -29.87
C LEU A 193 -7.10 28.90 -28.37
N PRO A 194 -5.94 29.46 -28.00
CA PRO A 194 -5.66 29.83 -26.61
C PRO A 194 -6.65 30.89 -26.12
N ASP A 195 -7.04 30.81 -24.84
CA ASP A 195 -7.88 31.83 -24.20
C ASP A 195 -7.23 33.22 -24.38
N GLY A 196 -7.93 34.14 -25.06
CA GLY A 196 -7.45 35.52 -25.32
C GLY A 196 -7.11 35.85 -26.79
N LEU A 197 -7.34 34.94 -27.74
CA LEU A 197 -7.27 35.21 -29.19
C LEU A 197 -8.65 35.33 -29.86
N GLU A 198 -9.73 35.26 -29.07
CA GLU A 198 -11.09 35.58 -29.53
C GLU A 198 -11.18 37.10 -29.74
N ASP A 199 -11.18 37.49 -31.01
CA ASP A 199 -11.53 38.81 -31.53
C ASP A 199 -10.55 39.97 -31.25
N SER A 200 -9.57 40.09 -32.15
CA SER A 200 -9.14 41.40 -32.63
C SER A 200 -9.72 41.60 -34.04
N GLU A 201 -11.01 41.90 -34.10
CA GLU A 201 -11.61 42.53 -35.28
C GLU A 201 -11.48 44.06 -35.13
N ASP A 202 -10.58 44.65 -35.93
CA ASP A 202 -10.62 46.07 -36.33
C ASP A 202 -11.40 46.21 -37.66
#